data_AF-A0A100IGQ6-F1
#
_entry.id   AF-A0A100IGQ6-F1
#
_cell.length_a   1.000
_cell.length_b   1.000
_cell.length_c   1.000
_cell.angle_alpha   90.00
_cell.angle_beta   90.00
_cell.angle_gamma   90.00
#
_symmetry.space_group_name_H-M   'P 1'
#
loop_
_entity.id
_entity.type
_entity.pdbx_description
1 polymer ?
#
loop_
_entity_poly.entity_id
_entity_poly.type
_entity_poly.pdbx_seq_one_letter_code
_entity_poly.pdbx_strand_id
1 'polypeptide(L)'
;MAIEEPYPALPPALSALVLVSLLAGLAFLLQSLSKPLFRGYTSLRIAKPTETELDPLPEGNENIVHKESDFPQNWWTGSEVFDLERRAIFSKRWLYLAHRNRFTKPGDYHSFEVAGIPIFLVLGKDGVVRAFHNVCRHRAYAVTRKECGSSMILGCRYHGWSYNTKGQLIKAPHFDNVPGFDKTQNSLFSIHITITPAGFIFVNLDASPTMVPLQTRSLDSFAGRHGIGRQSTWLGGQTVEGQFNWKIGLRLQRFIDHTELETEFTQPKYKALLLSLFNLPRMHSEDVRVFPFTTIHTVRGGVIWYSLSFIPLSESSTSVRIDLYSHKDMDSPTLSPTAERLFSRLSNSIRELETQFQSLSETATLPTNITSASDPACTDTQREILEAIKSHAKLEKQLGTEIFPATRRPRTNARFEQAEQICKDLNCQDMWNSKSLACELAGDDVGPEMSDSFAIVWSSSYCCSVTASLTMDTVHWQFRPFKLDTQVLFQFTTCAFVISPLTFLWLEGLEAKFPGYDESSAPKPKTEKKEAHKPKLNVTNTVAKIVIDQIVGGAWNTVAFIMTMGLLRGQSWDAITLQIQKDFWPILIAGFKLWPIVSILNFTVVPTDKRLLVGSLFGVIWAIYLSLMSG
;
A
#
# COMPACT_ATOMS: atom_id res chain seq x y z
N MET A 1 38.16 58.74 -8.22
CA MET A 1 37.42 57.74 -9.00
C MET A 1 38.32 56.55 -9.21
N ALA A 2 37.87 55.36 -8.81
CA ALA A 2 38.33 54.08 -9.31
C ALA A 2 37.06 53.23 -9.41
N ILE A 3 36.86 52.53 -10.52
CA ILE A 3 35.70 51.67 -10.73
C ILE A 3 36.23 50.25 -10.76
N GLU A 4 35.82 49.42 -9.80
CA GLU A 4 36.10 47.99 -9.86
C GLU A 4 35.17 47.36 -10.89
N GLU A 5 35.72 46.67 -11.88
CA GLU A 5 34.94 45.92 -12.86
C GLU A 5 34.45 44.59 -12.23
N PRO A 6 33.22 44.14 -12.56
CA PRO A 6 32.74 42.84 -12.10
C PRO A 6 33.46 41.70 -12.81
N TYR A 7 34.03 40.78 -12.04
CA TYR A 7 34.65 39.55 -12.56
C TYR A 7 33.65 38.73 -13.40
N PRO A 8 34.07 38.13 -14.52
CA PRO A 8 33.19 37.33 -15.36
C PRO A 8 32.77 36.04 -14.65
N ALA A 9 31.46 35.75 -14.67
CA ALA A 9 30.91 34.52 -14.11
C ALA A 9 31.42 33.28 -14.85
N LEU A 10 31.73 32.21 -14.11
CA LEU A 10 32.19 30.95 -14.70
C LEU A 10 31.08 30.31 -15.56
N PRO A 11 31.42 29.66 -16.70
CA PRO A 11 30.48 28.89 -17.50
C PRO A 11 29.72 27.83 -16.68
N PRO A 12 28.42 27.60 -16.93
CA PRO A 12 27.60 26.69 -16.13
C PRO A 12 28.08 25.22 -16.15
N ALA A 13 28.85 24.82 -17.18
CA ALA A 13 29.49 23.51 -17.21
C ALA A 13 30.57 23.34 -16.12
N LEU A 14 31.29 24.42 -15.79
CA LEU A 14 32.35 24.39 -14.76
C LEU A 14 31.76 24.44 -13.34
N SER A 15 30.68 25.18 -13.09
CA SER A 15 30.02 25.18 -11.77
C SER A 15 29.45 23.79 -11.42
N ALA A 16 28.90 23.07 -12.40
CA ALA A 16 28.48 21.68 -12.23
C ALA A 16 29.65 20.73 -11.92
N LEU A 17 30.79 20.90 -12.59
CA LEU A 17 32.00 20.08 -12.40
C LEU A 17 32.65 20.30 -11.02
N VAL A 18 32.67 21.56 -10.56
CA VAL A 18 33.07 21.94 -9.19
C VAL A 18 32.13 21.29 -8.16
N LEU A 19 30.81 21.42 -8.33
CA LEU A 19 29.81 20.83 -7.43
C LEU A 19 29.95 19.30 -7.30
N VAL A 20 30.17 18.59 -8.41
CA VAL A 20 30.42 17.13 -8.40
C VAL A 20 31.72 16.78 -7.65
N SER A 21 32.78 17.57 -7.83
CA SER A 21 34.08 17.36 -7.17
C SER A 21 33.96 17.51 -5.64
N LEU A 22 33.17 18.47 -5.17
CA LEU A 22 32.93 18.71 -3.74
C LEU A 22 32.10 17.59 -3.11
N LEU A 23 31.03 17.14 -3.78
CA LEU A 23 30.20 16.04 -3.31
C LEU A 23 31.02 14.73 -3.21
N ALA A 24 31.95 14.50 -4.12
CA ALA A 24 32.89 13.38 -4.06
C ALA A 24 33.91 13.52 -2.90
N GLY A 25 34.51 14.71 -2.72
CA GLY A 25 35.44 14.98 -1.63
C GLY A 25 34.80 14.87 -0.24
N LEU A 26 33.55 15.35 -0.11
CA LEU A 26 32.75 15.22 1.11
C LEU A 26 32.44 13.76 1.43
N ALA A 27 32.07 12.95 0.43
CA ALA A 27 31.85 11.51 0.62
C ALA A 27 33.13 10.78 1.07
N PHE A 28 34.29 11.15 0.52
CA PHE A 28 35.58 10.58 0.92
C PHE A 28 35.97 10.94 2.36
N LEU A 29 35.75 12.19 2.78
CA LEU A 29 35.94 12.63 4.17
C LEU A 29 35.00 11.91 5.14
N LEU A 30 33.72 11.72 4.77
CA LEU A 30 32.77 10.97 5.59
C LEU A 30 33.19 9.49 5.73
N GLN A 31 33.69 8.85 4.68
CA GLN A 31 34.18 7.46 4.74
C GLN A 31 35.48 7.29 5.55
N SER A 32 36.34 8.32 5.62
CA SER A 32 37.56 8.25 6.44
C SER A 32 37.25 8.42 7.93
N LEU A 33 36.28 9.27 8.27
CA LEU A 33 35.81 9.54 9.62
C LEU A 33 34.87 8.46 10.19
N SER A 34 34.23 7.64 9.34
CA SER A 34 33.23 6.65 9.77
C SER A 34 33.76 5.27 10.20
N LYS A 35 35.08 5.10 10.39
CA LYS A 35 35.67 3.82 10.85
C LYS A 35 35.58 3.68 12.38
N PRO A 36 34.83 2.69 12.93
CA PRO A 36 34.68 2.56 14.38
C PRO A 36 35.94 2.03 15.07
N LEU A 37 36.47 2.81 16.02
CA LEU A 37 37.45 2.36 17.02
C LEU A 37 36.80 1.45 18.08
N PHE A 38 36.11 0.37 17.69
CA PHE A 38 35.74 -0.70 18.64
C PHE A 38 35.73 -2.09 17.99
N ARG A 39 36.80 -2.85 18.26
CA ARG A 39 36.96 -4.26 17.88
C ARG A 39 36.55 -5.14 19.07
N GLY A 40 35.35 -5.71 19.05
CA GLY A 40 34.97 -6.70 20.05
C GLY A 40 33.48 -6.96 20.22
N TYR A 41 32.93 -7.86 19.40
CA TYR A 41 32.00 -8.88 19.89
C TYR A 41 32.20 -10.18 19.10
N THR A 42 32.07 -11.32 19.76
CA THR A 42 32.60 -12.60 19.25
C THR A 42 31.70 -13.21 18.17
N SER A 43 32.30 -13.58 17.04
CA SER A 43 31.63 -14.37 16.02
C SER A 43 31.37 -15.80 16.53
N LEU A 44 30.10 -16.14 16.73
CA LEU A 44 29.66 -17.54 16.78
C LEU A 44 29.81 -18.13 15.37
N ARG A 45 30.94 -18.80 15.13
CA ARG A 45 31.17 -19.54 13.89
C ARG A 45 30.29 -20.79 13.88
N ILE A 46 29.29 -20.82 13.02
CA ILE A 46 28.75 -22.09 12.52
C ILE A 46 29.89 -22.79 11.76
N ALA A 47 30.15 -24.05 12.08
CA ALA A 47 31.21 -24.80 11.43
C ALA A 47 30.87 -25.05 9.95
N LYS A 48 31.87 -24.91 9.06
CA LYS A 48 31.75 -25.38 7.66
C LYS A 48 31.59 -26.91 7.70
N PRO A 49 30.66 -27.52 6.96
CA PRO A 49 30.64 -28.96 6.77
C PRO A 49 31.96 -29.43 6.17
N THR A 50 32.55 -30.47 6.76
CA THR A 50 33.63 -31.23 6.13
C THR A 50 33.01 -32.07 5.01
N GLU A 51 33.64 -32.08 3.84
CA GLU A 51 33.32 -33.04 2.79
C GLU A 51 33.81 -34.42 3.25
N THR A 52 32.88 -35.25 3.71
CA THR A 52 33.14 -36.66 4.02
C THR A 52 32.79 -37.48 2.79
N GLU A 53 33.81 -38.13 2.21
CA GLU A 53 33.67 -39.08 1.11
C GLU A 53 32.77 -40.25 1.56
N LEU A 54 31.73 -40.58 0.79
CA LEU A 54 30.83 -41.69 1.11
C LEU A 54 31.38 -43.00 0.56
N ASP A 55 31.69 -43.93 1.47
CA ASP A 55 31.84 -45.35 1.12
C ASP A 55 30.55 -45.89 0.46
N PRO A 56 30.65 -46.81 -0.51
CA PRO A 56 29.50 -47.42 -1.15
C PRO A 56 28.75 -48.34 -0.17
N LEU A 57 27.47 -48.01 0.10
CA LEU A 57 26.60 -48.83 0.93
C LEU A 57 26.27 -50.17 0.23
N PRO A 58 26.18 -51.29 0.98
CA PRO A 58 25.84 -52.59 0.42
C PRO A 58 24.36 -52.69 0.05
N GLU A 59 24.03 -53.56 -0.90
CA GLU A 59 22.65 -53.84 -1.33
C GLU A 59 21.82 -54.47 -0.19
N GLY A 60 21.10 -53.63 0.55
CA GLY A 60 20.18 -54.01 1.63
C GLY A 60 18.74 -53.71 1.26
N ASN A 61 17.87 -54.73 1.32
CA ASN A 61 16.48 -54.64 0.88
C ASN A 61 15.58 -53.98 1.95
N GLU A 62 15.69 -52.66 2.11
CA GLU A 62 14.84 -51.91 3.06
C GLU A 62 13.43 -51.67 2.50
N ASN A 63 12.42 -52.08 3.27
CA ASN A 63 11.02 -51.80 2.94
C ASN A 63 10.72 -50.32 3.17
N ILE A 64 10.84 -49.49 2.13
CA ILE A 64 10.49 -48.07 2.17
C ILE A 64 8.99 -47.92 2.44
N VAL A 65 8.65 -47.64 3.70
CA VAL A 65 7.29 -47.25 4.09
C VAL A 65 7.04 -45.84 3.57
N HIS A 66 6.53 -45.75 2.35
CA HIS A 66 6.06 -44.49 1.77
C HIS A 66 5.00 -43.89 2.69
N LYS A 67 5.32 -42.76 3.34
CA LYS A 67 4.32 -42.00 4.10
C LYS A 67 3.22 -41.55 3.14
N GLU A 68 2.01 -42.05 3.35
CA GLU A 68 0.84 -41.68 2.56
C GLU A 68 0.62 -40.15 2.58
N SER A 69 0.20 -39.60 1.45
CA SER A 69 0.13 -38.14 1.27
C SER A 69 -1.00 -37.55 2.11
N ASP A 70 -0.71 -36.43 2.77
CA ASP A 70 -1.67 -35.71 3.60
C ASP A 70 -2.82 -35.04 2.78
N PHE A 71 -2.74 -35.04 1.44
CA PHE A 71 -3.67 -34.37 0.52
C PHE A 71 -4.72 -35.33 -0.08
N PRO A 72 -5.98 -34.88 -0.30
CA PRO A 72 -6.98 -35.64 -1.06
C PRO A 72 -6.50 -35.97 -2.49
N GLN A 73 -6.77 -37.19 -2.98
CA GLN A 73 -6.36 -37.64 -4.32
C GLN A 73 -6.79 -36.70 -5.45
N ASN A 74 -7.98 -36.09 -5.31
CA ASN A 74 -8.58 -35.13 -6.25
C ASN A 74 -8.33 -33.66 -5.86
N TRP A 75 -7.23 -33.34 -5.15
CA TRP A 75 -6.87 -31.97 -4.72
C TRP A 75 -7.03 -30.88 -5.81
N TRP A 76 -6.75 -31.22 -7.06
CA TRP A 76 -6.79 -30.31 -8.20
C TRP A 76 -8.15 -30.22 -8.92
N THR A 77 -9.00 -31.23 -8.82
CA THR A 77 -10.15 -31.45 -9.72
C THR A 77 -11.44 -31.90 -9.02
N GLY A 78 -11.42 -32.13 -7.70
CA GLY A 78 -12.58 -32.53 -6.92
C GLY A 78 -13.54 -31.36 -6.68
N SER A 79 -14.77 -31.49 -7.19
CA SER A 79 -15.84 -30.51 -6.95
C SER A 79 -16.25 -30.44 -5.48
N GLU A 80 -16.19 -31.56 -4.75
CA GLU A 80 -16.44 -31.62 -3.31
C GLU A 80 -15.29 -31.00 -2.49
N VAL A 81 -14.05 -31.10 -2.98
CA VAL A 81 -12.90 -30.36 -2.40
C VAL A 81 -13.10 -28.86 -2.61
N PHE A 82 -13.60 -28.45 -3.78
CA PHE A 82 -13.89 -27.05 -4.08
C PHE A 82 -15.08 -26.50 -3.27
N ASP A 83 -16.17 -27.25 -3.11
CA ASP A 83 -17.29 -26.84 -2.25
C ASP A 83 -16.88 -26.74 -0.77
N LEU A 84 -15.98 -27.61 -0.31
CA LEU A 84 -15.37 -27.49 1.00
C LEU A 84 -14.42 -26.27 1.09
N GLU A 85 -13.65 -25.93 0.05
CA GLU A 85 -12.89 -24.66 -0.03
C GLU A 85 -13.80 -23.43 0.04
N ARG A 86 -14.97 -23.46 -0.62
CA ARG A 86 -15.98 -22.40 -0.56
C ARG A 86 -16.47 -22.15 0.86
N ARG A 87 -16.75 -23.21 1.63
CA ARG A 87 -17.20 -23.11 3.03
C ARG A 87 -16.05 -22.83 4.02
N ALA A 88 -14.87 -23.42 3.81
CA ALA A 88 -13.73 -23.33 4.73
C ALA A 88 -12.91 -22.05 4.58
N ILE A 89 -12.71 -21.59 3.35
CA ILE A 89 -11.78 -20.52 2.99
C ILE A 89 -12.57 -19.29 2.56
N PHE A 90 -13.21 -19.32 1.39
CA PHE A 90 -13.76 -18.10 0.77
C PHE A 90 -14.91 -17.50 1.59
N SER A 91 -15.70 -18.33 2.27
CA SER A 91 -16.77 -17.84 3.16
C SER A 91 -16.30 -17.33 4.54
N LYS A 92 -15.03 -17.50 4.95
CA LYS A 92 -14.56 -17.24 6.34
C LYS A 92 -13.32 -16.38 6.47
N ARG A 93 -12.51 -16.31 5.42
CA ARG A 93 -11.21 -15.64 5.42
C ARG A 93 -11.34 -14.23 4.84
N TRP A 94 -10.41 -13.35 5.19
CA TRP A 94 -10.35 -12.03 4.59
C TRP A 94 -9.79 -12.14 3.18
N LEU A 95 -10.55 -11.67 2.20
CA LEU A 95 -10.23 -11.72 0.78
C LEU A 95 -9.85 -10.32 0.29
N TYR A 96 -8.65 -10.15 -0.26
CA TYR A 96 -8.31 -8.92 -0.97
C TYR A 96 -9.10 -8.85 -2.29
N LEU A 97 -9.66 -7.68 -2.60
CA LEU A 97 -10.38 -7.44 -3.86
C LEU A 97 -9.88 -6.22 -4.64
N ALA A 98 -9.42 -5.16 -3.97
CA ALA A 98 -9.00 -3.93 -4.65
C ALA A 98 -8.11 -3.05 -3.76
N HIS A 99 -7.37 -2.14 -4.38
CA HIS A 99 -6.81 -0.99 -3.67
C HIS A 99 -7.83 0.17 -3.66
N ARG A 100 -7.79 1.00 -2.59
CA ARG A 100 -8.65 2.18 -2.43
C ARG A 100 -8.57 3.16 -3.61
N ASN A 101 -7.48 3.14 -4.36
CA ASN A 101 -7.25 4.08 -5.46
C ASN A 101 -7.90 3.65 -6.79
N ARG A 102 -8.60 2.50 -6.83
CA ARG A 102 -9.58 2.19 -7.89
C ARG A 102 -10.92 2.96 -7.74
N PHE A 103 -11.08 3.75 -6.69
CA PHE A 103 -12.30 4.53 -6.41
C PHE A 103 -11.97 6.03 -6.41
N THR A 104 -12.21 6.69 -7.52
CA THR A 104 -11.88 8.11 -7.74
C THR A 104 -12.90 9.06 -7.13
N LYS A 105 -14.21 8.75 -7.23
CA LYS A 105 -15.32 9.64 -6.87
C LYS A 105 -16.49 8.88 -6.21
N PRO A 106 -17.33 9.55 -5.40
CA PRO A 106 -18.53 8.95 -4.86
C PRO A 106 -19.46 8.38 -5.94
N GLY A 107 -19.94 7.16 -5.71
CA GLY A 107 -20.71 6.37 -6.66
C GLY A 107 -19.88 5.34 -7.42
N ASP A 108 -18.54 5.48 -7.49
CA ASP A 108 -17.66 4.47 -8.10
C ASP A 108 -17.87 3.11 -7.43
N TYR A 109 -18.11 2.08 -8.25
CA TYR A 109 -18.30 0.71 -7.82
C TYR A 109 -17.47 -0.27 -8.66
N HIS A 110 -17.13 -1.40 -8.05
CA HIS A 110 -16.48 -2.54 -8.69
C HIS A 110 -17.19 -3.83 -8.26
N SER A 111 -17.64 -4.62 -9.23
CA SER A 111 -18.27 -5.93 -9.06
C SER A 111 -17.20 -7.03 -9.13
N PHE A 112 -17.43 -8.13 -8.43
CA PHE A 112 -16.57 -9.30 -8.36
C PHE A 112 -17.44 -10.55 -8.25
N GLU A 113 -16.93 -11.69 -8.70
CA GLU A 113 -17.49 -13.00 -8.33
C GLU A 113 -16.36 -13.85 -7.76
N VAL A 114 -16.58 -14.44 -6.58
CA VAL A 114 -15.58 -15.27 -5.90
C VAL A 114 -16.22 -16.62 -5.58
N ALA A 115 -15.78 -17.67 -6.26
CA ALA A 115 -16.28 -19.03 -6.13
C ALA A 115 -17.83 -19.12 -6.18
N GLY A 116 -18.44 -18.47 -7.18
CA GLY A 116 -19.89 -18.40 -7.36
C GLY A 116 -20.62 -17.47 -6.37
N ILE A 117 -19.92 -16.63 -5.61
CA ILE A 117 -20.53 -15.63 -4.72
C ILE A 117 -20.34 -14.23 -5.33
N PRO A 118 -21.40 -13.62 -5.89
CA PRO A 118 -21.31 -12.31 -6.55
C PRO A 118 -21.37 -11.18 -5.52
N ILE A 119 -20.41 -10.26 -5.62
CA ILE A 119 -20.06 -9.21 -4.66
C ILE A 119 -19.95 -7.88 -5.40
N PHE A 120 -20.21 -6.75 -4.75
CA PHE A 120 -19.70 -5.46 -5.22
C PHE A 120 -19.21 -4.58 -4.08
N LEU A 121 -18.22 -3.75 -4.39
CA LEU A 121 -17.70 -2.67 -3.59
C LEU A 121 -18.23 -1.34 -4.13
N VAL A 122 -18.60 -0.39 -3.28
CA VAL A 122 -19.03 0.97 -3.71
C VAL A 122 -18.52 2.07 -2.77
N LEU A 123 -18.05 3.18 -3.34
CA LEU A 123 -17.64 4.38 -2.60
C LEU A 123 -18.85 5.30 -2.33
N GLY A 124 -19.18 5.53 -1.07
CA GLY A 124 -20.26 6.44 -0.68
C GLY A 124 -19.90 7.92 -0.77
N LYS A 125 -20.93 8.79 -0.76
CA LYS A 125 -20.78 10.27 -0.59
C LYS A 125 -20.08 10.69 0.70
N ASP A 126 -20.04 9.80 1.68
CA ASP A 126 -19.31 9.96 2.94
C ASP A 126 -17.84 9.49 2.87
N GLY A 127 -17.32 9.20 1.66
CA GLY A 127 -15.92 8.80 1.45
C GLY A 127 -15.59 7.36 1.84
N VAL A 128 -16.56 6.64 2.42
CA VAL A 128 -16.45 5.26 2.91
C VAL A 128 -16.77 4.27 1.79
N VAL A 129 -15.84 3.36 1.50
CA VAL A 129 -16.10 2.19 0.65
C VAL A 129 -16.88 1.15 1.46
N ARG A 130 -17.87 0.49 0.85
CA ARG A 130 -18.70 -0.55 1.45
C ARG A 130 -18.81 -1.75 0.54
N ALA A 131 -18.96 -2.94 1.12
CA ALA A 131 -19.15 -4.19 0.41
C ALA A 131 -20.58 -4.74 0.59
N PHE A 132 -21.16 -5.28 -0.47
CA PHE A 132 -22.49 -5.92 -0.47
C PHE A 132 -22.49 -7.14 -1.39
N HIS A 133 -23.35 -8.12 -1.10
CA HIS A 133 -23.67 -9.15 -2.09
C HIS A 133 -24.40 -8.50 -3.27
N ASN A 134 -24.03 -8.85 -4.49
CA ASN A 134 -24.60 -8.30 -5.73
C ASN A 134 -25.95 -8.96 -6.08
N VAL A 135 -26.86 -9.01 -5.11
CA VAL A 135 -28.09 -9.82 -5.13
C VAL A 135 -29.26 -8.94 -4.70
N CYS A 136 -30.19 -8.66 -5.61
CA CYS A 136 -31.36 -7.84 -5.32
C CYS A 136 -32.33 -8.58 -4.38
N ARG A 137 -32.72 -7.92 -3.29
CA ARG A 137 -33.56 -8.45 -2.22
C ARG A 137 -35.00 -8.81 -2.63
N HIS A 138 -35.44 -8.46 -3.84
CA HIS A 138 -36.76 -8.86 -4.37
C HIS A 138 -36.78 -10.28 -4.95
N ARG A 139 -35.93 -10.55 -5.95
CA ARG A 139 -35.89 -11.84 -6.70
C ARG A 139 -34.48 -12.16 -7.18
N ALA A 140 -33.49 -12.10 -6.27
CA ALA A 140 -32.07 -12.42 -6.43
C ALA A 140 -31.25 -11.72 -7.54
N TYR A 141 -31.89 -11.00 -8.47
CA TYR A 141 -31.26 -10.46 -9.67
C TYR A 141 -30.08 -9.51 -9.40
N ALA A 142 -29.05 -9.54 -10.24
CA ALA A 142 -27.85 -8.69 -10.10
C ALA A 142 -28.19 -7.19 -9.97
N VAL A 143 -27.54 -6.52 -9.03
CA VAL A 143 -27.73 -5.08 -8.76
C VAL A 143 -26.82 -4.25 -9.69
N THR A 144 -25.58 -4.67 -9.85
CA THR A 144 -24.61 -4.15 -10.82
C THR A 144 -24.29 -5.22 -11.86
N ARG A 145 -24.62 -4.98 -13.14
CA ARG A 145 -24.26 -5.88 -14.26
C ARG A 145 -22.83 -5.68 -14.80
N LYS A 146 -22.24 -4.49 -14.61
CA LYS A 146 -20.89 -4.17 -15.11
C LYS A 146 -19.84 -4.49 -14.05
N GLU A 147 -18.66 -4.93 -14.47
CA GLU A 147 -17.48 -5.10 -13.60
C GLU A 147 -17.12 -3.81 -12.86
N CYS A 148 -17.29 -2.65 -13.49
CA CYS A 148 -17.12 -1.36 -12.84
C CYS A 148 -18.09 -0.31 -13.39
N GLY A 149 -18.23 0.79 -12.66
CA GLY A 149 -19.01 1.94 -13.07
C GLY A 149 -19.12 2.98 -11.97
N SER A 150 -19.99 3.96 -12.15
CA SER A 150 -20.25 5.01 -11.16
C SER A 150 -21.75 5.30 -11.08
N SER A 151 -22.38 5.10 -9.92
CA SER A 151 -23.73 5.58 -9.65
C SER A 151 -24.00 5.78 -8.15
N MET A 152 -24.71 6.86 -7.83
CA MET A 152 -25.22 7.11 -6.48
C MET A 152 -26.50 6.33 -6.13
N ILE A 153 -27.18 5.78 -7.13
CA ILE A 153 -28.40 4.97 -7.00
C ILE A 153 -28.22 3.69 -7.82
N LEU A 154 -28.26 2.55 -7.15
CA LEU A 154 -28.06 1.23 -7.72
C LEU A 154 -29.44 0.61 -8.01
N GLY A 155 -29.94 0.82 -9.22
CA GLY A 155 -31.26 0.36 -9.67
C GLY A 155 -31.22 -1.06 -10.26
N CYS A 156 -31.88 -2.01 -9.61
CA CYS A 156 -32.03 -3.37 -10.13
C CYS A 156 -32.87 -3.38 -11.41
N ARG A 157 -32.27 -3.85 -12.51
CA ARG A 157 -32.87 -3.83 -13.85
C ARG A 157 -34.07 -4.77 -14.06
N TYR A 158 -34.38 -5.65 -13.11
CA TYR A 158 -35.50 -6.59 -13.24
C TYR A 158 -36.85 -5.98 -12.85
N HIS A 159 -36.91 -5.21 -11.75
CA HIS A 159 -38.15 -4.69 -11.17
C HIS A 159 -38.03 -3.25 -10.62
N GLY A 160 -36.97 -2.52 -10.96
CA GLY A 160 -36.78 -1.11 -10.56
C GLY A 160 -36.53 -0.86 -9.06
N TRP A 161 -36.41 -1.91 -8.24
CA TRP A 161 -35.96 -1.79 -6.84
C TRP A 161 -34.58 -1.12 -6.80
N SER A 162 -34.49 0.01 -6.10
CA SER A 162 -33.31 0.88 -6.15
C SER A 162 -32.72 1.11 -4.77
N TYR A 163 -31.41 0.96 -4.66
CA TYR A 163 -30.65 1.08 -3.42
C TYR A 163 -29.72 2.29 -3.45
N ASN A 164 -29.42 2.88 -2.30
CA ASN A 164 -28.38 3.90 -2.17
C ASN A 164 -27.00 3.28 -1.94
N THR A 165 -25.92 4.08 -1.93
CA THR A 165 -24.54 3.62 -1.65
C THR A 165 -24.29 3.16 -0.19
N LYS A 166 -25.34 3.15 0.66
CA LYS A 166 -25.33 2.51 1.99
C LYS A 166 -26.09 1.16 1.98
N GLY A 167 -26.51 0.69 0.80
CA GLY A 167 -27.26 -0.55 0.60
C GLY A 167 -28.74 -0.47 0.98
N GLN A 168 -29.23 0.69 1.42
CA GLN A 168 -30.61 0.85 1.87
C GLN A 168 -31.55 0.92 0.67
N LEU A 169 -32.66 0.17 0.71
CA LEU A 169 -33.71 0.21 -0.31
C LEU A 169 -34.45 1.57 -0.23
N ILE A 170 -34.31 2.41 -1.26
CA ILE A 170 -34.93 3.74 -1.30
C ILE A 170 -36.24 3.77 -2.09
N LYS A 171 -36.34 2.98 -3.17
CA LYS A 171 -37.54 2.88 -4.02
C LYS A 171 -37.84 1.42 -4.33
N ALA A 172 -39.11 1.02 -4.19
CA ALA A 172 -39.61 -0.31 -4.47
C ALA A 172 -40.93 -0.16 -5.25
N PRO A 173 -40.90 -0.05 -6.60
CA PRO A 173 -42.10 0.17 -7.42
C PRO A 173 -43.22 -0.81 -7.08
N HIS A 174 -44.45 -0.31 -7.01
CA HIS A 174 -45.67 -1.00 -6.55
C HIS A 174 -45.68 -1.46 -5.07
N PHE A 175 -44.54 -1.59 -4.40
CA PHE A 175 -44.43 -1.89 -2.96
C PHE A 175 -44.37 -0.64 -2.08
N ASP A 176 -43.94 0.51 -2.62
CA ASP A 176 -43.72 1.77 -1.89
C ASP A 176 -44.93 2.23 -1.05
N ASN A 177 -46.16 1.86 -1.44
CA ASN A 177 -47.41 2.23 -0.79
C ASN A 177 -48.17 1.02 -0.17
N VAL A 178 -47.57 -0.17 -0.09
CA VAL A 178 -48.24 -1.38 0.42
C VAL A 178 -48.24 -1.39 1.96
N PRO A 179 -49.42 -1.50 2.62
CA PRO A 179 -49.49 -1.58 4.07
C PRO A 179 -48.63 -2.73 4.64
N GLY A 180 -47.78 -2.41 5.61
CA GLY A 180 -46.85 -3.36 6.23
C GLY A 180 -45.54 -3.64 5.46
N PHE A 181 -45.33 -3.04 4.28
CA PHE A 181 -44.04 -3.17 3.57
C PHE A 181 -42.99 -2.20 4.15
N ASP A 182 -42.07 -2.73 4.96
CA ASP A 182 -40.92 -1.97 5.48
C ASP A 182 -39.68 -2.14 4.58
N LYS A 183 -39.23 -1.02 4.00
CA LYS A 183 -38.03 -0.92 3.17
C LYS A 183 -36.74 -1.26 3.93
N THR A 184 -36.66 -0.93 5.22
CA THR A 184 -35.43 -1.11 6.01
C THR A 184 -35.05 -2.59 6.13
N GLN A 185 -36.05 -3.46 6.28
CA GLN A 185 -35.90 -4.93 6.30
C GLN A 185 -35.32 -5.50 4.99
N ASN A 186 -35.47 -4.75 3.90
CA ASN A 186 -35.17 -5.13 2.52
C ASN A 186 -33.93 -4.43 1.94
N SER A 187 -33.08 -3.86 2.80
CA SER A 187 -31.72 -3.39 2.45
C SER A 187 -30.83 -4.53 1.94
N LEU A 188 -29.86 -4.23 1.07
CA LEU A 188 -28.86 -5.19 0.57
C LEU A 188 -28.12 -5.88 1.73
N PHE A 189 -27.73 -7.13 1.50
CA PHE A 189 -26.87 -7.85 2.42
C PHE A 189 -25.47 -7.25 2.38
N SER A 190 -25.09 -6.56 3.46
CA SER A 190 -23.72 -6.08 3.67
C SER A 190 -22.72 -7.23 3.78
N ILE A 191 -21.47 -6.95 3.45
CA ILE A 191 -20.33 -7.85 3.66
C ILE A 191 -19.35 -7.12 4.59
N HIS A 192 -18.65 -7.85 5.47
CA HIS A 192 -17.64 -7.21 6.32
C HIS A 192 -16.50 -6.68 5.47
N ILE A 193 -16.03 -5.48 5.79
CA ILE A 193 -14.99 -4.78 5.02
C ILE A 193 -13.95 -4.20 5.98
N THR A 194 -12.69 -4.25 5.58
CA THR A 194 -11.56 -3.59 6.26
C THR A 194 -10.65 -2.97 5.20
N ILE A 195 -10.09 -1.80 5.49
CA ILE A 195 -9.15 -1.11 4.62
C ILE A 195 -7.87 -0.84 5.42
N THR A 196 -6.72 -1.30 4.93
CA THR A 196 -5.44 -1.07 5.62
C THR A 196 -5.02 0.41 5.55
N PRO A 197 -4.06 0.87 6.38
CA PRO A 197 -3.52 2.23 6.27
C PRO A 197 -2.95 2.56 4.88
N ALA A 198 -2.31 1.57 4.24
CA ALA A 198 -1.83 1.67 2.87
C ALA A 198 -2.98 1.82 1.85
N GLY A 199 -4.14 1.21 2.11
CA GLY A 199 -5.34 1.33 1.27
C GLY A 199 -5.81 0.04 0.61
N PHE A 200 -5.23 -1.12 0.94
CA PHE A 200 -5.73 -2.42 0.47
C PHE A 200 -7.10 -2.71 1.09
N ILE A 201 -8.08 -3.06 0.25
CA ILE A 201 -9.46 -3.36 0.66
C ILE A 201 -9.65 -4.87 0.73
N PHE A 202 -10.02 -5.33 1.92
CA PHE A 202 -10.37 -6.71 2.22
C PHE A 202 -11.85 -6.84 2.55
N VAL A 203 -12.46 -7.94 2.12
CA VAL A 203 -13.82 -8.34 2.53
C VAL A 203 -13.82 -9.67 3.26
N ASN A 204 -14.85 -9.95 4.06
CA ASN A 204 -15.08 -11.28 4.61
C ASN A 204 -16.59 -11.58 4.61
N LEU A 205 -16.95 -12.76 4.10
CA LEU A 205 -18.33 -13.13 3.77
C LEU A 205 -19.10 -13.74 4.94
N ASP A 206 -18.43 -14.16 6.01
CA ASP A 206 -19.06 -14.79 7.18
C ASP A 206 -20.15 -13.89 7.76
N ALA A 207 -21.36 -14.42 7.91
CA ALA A 207 -22.54 -13.70 8.36
C ALA A 207 -22.56 -13.44 9.88
N SER A 208 -21.56 -13.93 10.62
CA SER A 208 -21.34 -13.64 12.03
C SER A 208 -21.34 -12.12 12.31
N PRO A 209 -21.93 -11.65 13.44
CA PRO A 209 -21.81 -10.25 13.85
C PRO A 209 -20.39 -9.89 14.34
N THR A 210 -19.56 -10.88 14.67
CA THR A 210 -18.21 -10.72 15.20
C THR A 210 -17.19 -11.46 14.35
N MET A 211 -16.16 -10.75 13.91
CA MET A 211 -15.14 -11.27 12.98
C MET A 211 -13.76 -11.31 13.62
N VAL A 212 -12.97 -12.33 13.24
CA VAL A 212 -11.54 -12.37 13.55
C VAL A 212 -10.86 -11.18 12.85
N PRO A 213 -10.09 -10.33 13.55
CA PRO A 213 -9.39 -9.21 12.93
C PRO A 213 -8.44 -9.65 11.81
N LEU A 214 -8.40 -8.88 10.73
CA LEU A 214 -7.42 -9.05 9.66
C LEU A 214 -5.99 -8.91 10.21
N GLN A 215 -5.09 -9.82 9.83
CA GLN A 215 -3.67 -9.75 10.17
C GLN A 215 -2.86 -9.31 8.94
N THR A 216 -2.27 -8.12 9.00
CA THR A 216 -1.59 -7.48 7.86
C THR A 216 -0.10 -7.23 8.06
N ARG A 217 0.53 -7.69 9.16
CA ARG A 217 1.91 -7.32 9.54
C ARG A 217 2.94 -7.46 8.41
N SER A 218 2.89 -8.55 7.63
CA SER A 218 3.75 -8.76 6.46
C SER A 218 3.47 -7.75 5.34
N LEU A 219 2.20 -7.58 4.99
CA LEU A 219 1.72 -6.66 3.97
C LEU A 219 1.96 -5.18 4.31
N ASP A 220 1.75 -4.76 5.56
CA ASP A 220 2.01 -3.39 6.01
C ASP A 220 3.52 -3.09 6.03
N SER A 221 4.35 -4.06 6.44
CA SER A 221 5.83 -3.95 6.37
C SER A 221 6.33 -3.88 4.93
N PHE A 222 5.78 -4.70 4.03
CA PHE A 222 6.05 -4.64 2.60
C PHE A 222 5.64 -3.28 2.00
N ALA A 223 4.41 -2.84 2.27
CA ALA A 223 3.90 -1.56 1.77
C ALA A 223 4.70 -0.36 2.28
N GLY A 224 5.10 -0.36 3.55
CA GLY A 224 5.98 0.67 4.11
C GLY A 224 7.35 0.71 3.42
N ARG A 225 8.01 -0.44 3.24
CA ARG A 225 9.33 -0.53 2.59
C ARG A 225 9.33 -0.11 1.12
N HIS A 226 8.25 -0.37 0.39
CA HIS A 226 8.09 -0.06 -1.03
C HIS A 226 7.28 1.22 -1.30
N GLY A 227 6.97 2.01 -0.27
CA GLY A 227 6.21 3.25 -0.40
C GLY A 227 4.79 3.08 -0.97
N ILE A 228 4.19 1.90 -0.85
CA ILE A 228 2.83 1.64 -1.32
C ILE A 228 1.84 2.30 -0.37
N GLY A 229 0.91 3.08 -0.92
CA GLY A 229 -0.09 3.74 -0.11
C GLY A 229 -1.15 4.47 -0.92
N ARG A 230 -1.94 5.29 -0.24
CA ARG A 230 -3.03 6.08 -0.82
C ARG A 230 -2.55 7.15 -1.80
N GLN A 231 -1.24 7.39 -1.89
CA GLN A 231 -0.55 8.21 -2.89
C GLN A 231 -0.28 7.51 -4.23
N SER A 232 -0.50 6.19 -4.36
CA SER A 232 -0.24 5.46 -5.61
C SER A 232 -1.31 5.70 -6.68
N THR A 233 -0.93 5.89 -7.94
CA THR A 233 -1.88 6.06 -9.06
C THR A 233 -2.19 4.70 -9.67
N TRP A 234 -3.47 4.37 -9.92
CA TRP A 234 -3.84 3.18 -10.69
C TRP A 234 -3.59 3.45 -12.18
N LEU A 235 -2.77 2.61 -12.82
CA LEU A 235 -2.38 2.76 -14.22
C LEU A 235 -3.25 1.93 -15.17
N GLY A 236 -3.92 0.91 -14.66
CA GLY A 236 -4.74 -0.02 -15.42
C GLY A 236 -4.88 -1.37 -14.73
N GLY A 237 -5.71 -2.23 -15.29
CA GLY A 237 -5.90 -3.59 -14.82
C GLY A 237 -6.60 -4.43 -15.88
N GLN A 238 -6.43 -5.75 -15.78
CA GLN A 238 -6.97 -6.73 -16.72
C GLN A 238 -7.49 -7.94 -15.93
N THR A 239 -8.57 -8.52 -16.41
CA THR A 239 -9.08 -9.83 -15.97
C THR A 239 -8.93 -10.80 -17.14
N VAL A 240 -8.40 -12.00 -16.89
CA VAL A 240 -8.24 -13.08 -17.88
C VAL A 240 -8.65 -14.39 -17.20
N GLU A 241 -9.59 -15.11 -17.79
CA GLU A 241 -9.98 -16.44 -17.31
C GLU A 241 -9.02 -17.50 -17.84
N GLY A 242 -8.69 -18.50 -17.02
CA GLY A 242 -7.85 -19.64 -17.38
C GLY A 242 -8.42 -20.95 -16.85
N GLN A 243 -8.31 -22.01 -17.65
CA GLN A 243 -8.80 -23.35 -17.36
C GLN A 243 -7.85 -24.11 -16.42
N PHE A 244 -7.72 -23.61 -15.19
CA PHE A 244 -7.02 -24.31 -14.11
C PHE A 244 -7.61 -24.04 -12.72
N ASN A 245 -7.32 -24.94 -11.78
CA ASN A 245 -7.62 -24.74 -10.36
C ASN A 245 -6.76 -23.64 -9.73
N TRP A 246 -7.39 -22.68 -9.04
CA TRP A 246 -6.74 -21.50 -8.44
C TRP A 246 -5.47 -21.80 -7.62
N LYS A 247 -5.39 -22.97 -6.98
CA LYS A 247 -4.25 -23.40 -6.15
C LYS A 247 -2.95 -23.53 -6.93
N ILE A 248 -2.98 -23.74 -8.25
CA ILE A 248 -1.75 -23.92 -9.05
C ILE A 248 -1.03 -22.58 -9.31
N GLY A 249 -1.75 -21.48 -9.52
CA GLY A 249 -1.16 -20.14 -9.72
C GLY A 249 -0.36 -19.62 -8.52
N LEU A 250 -0.69 -20.13 -7.33
CA LEU A 250 0.00 -19.81 -6.07
C LEU A 250 1.31 -20.59 -5.86
N ARG A 251 1.64 -21.55 -6.74
CA ARG A 251 2.87 -22.35 -6.68
C ARG A 251 4.10 -21.60 -7.20
N LEU A 252 3.90 -20.72 -8.18
CA LEU A 252 5.00 -19.99 -8.82
C LEU A 252 5.32 -18.74 -8.00
N GLN A 253 6.50 -18.70 -7.36
CA GLN A 253 6.98 -17.52 -6.62
C GLN A 253 6.97 -16.25 -7.50
N ARG A 254 7.25 -16.39 -8.80
CA ARG A 254 7.17 -15.32 -9.79
C ARG A 254 6.33 -15.77 -10.99
N PHE A 255 5.02 -15.51 -10.93
CA PHE A 255 4.09 -15.83 -12.03
C PHE A 255 4.34 -15.03 -13.31
N ILE A 256 4.90 -13.81 -13.18
CA ILE A 256 5.27 -12.97 -14.32
C ILE A 256 6.76 -12.63 -14.22
N ASP A 257 7.52 -13.02 -15.23
CA ASP A 257 8.88 -12.52 -15.40
C ASP A 257 8.86 -11.01 -15.69
N HIS A 258 9.59 -10.27 -14.86
CA HIS A 258 9.74 -8.82 -14.91
C HIS A 258 11.16 -8.39 -15.29
N THR A 259 12.04 -9.32 -15.67
CA THR A 259 13.45 -9.03 -16.01
C THR A 259 13.59 -7.95 -17.09
N GLU A 260 12.79 -8.02 -18.16
CA GLU A 260 12.76 -6.97 -19.20
C GLU A 260 12.16 -5.63 -18.73
N LEU A 261 11.21 -5.64 -17.79
CA LEU A 261 10.72 -4.39 -17.20
C LEU A 261 11.80 -3.73 -16.34
N GLU A 262 12.59 -4.52 -15.59
CA GLU A 262 13.74 -3.99 -14.86
C GLU A 262 14.79 -3.38 -15.79
N THR A 263 15.04 -3.97 -16.97
CA THR A 263 15.98 -3.42 -17.95
C THR A 263 15.45 -2.16 -18.64
N GLU A 264 14.15 -2.05 -18.93
CA GLU A 264 13.55 -0.82 -19.48
C GLU A 264 13.75 0.39 -18.55
N PHE A 265 13.47 0.24 -17.25
CA PHE A 265 13.65 1.32 -16.29
C PHE A 265 15.12 1.57 -15.89
N THR A 266 16.12 0.96 -16.55
CA THR A 266 17.53 1.09 -16.16
C THR A 266 17.96 2.55 -16.09
N GLN A 267 18.33 3.01 -14.89
CA GLN A 267 18.82 4.38 -14.72
C GLN A 267 20.21 4.52 -15.36
N PRO A 268 20.53 5.71 -15.91
CA PRO A 268 21.85 5.98 -16.48
C PRO A 268 22.94 5.70 -15.45
N LYS A 269 24.05 5.12 -15.91
CA LYS A 269 25.07 4.44 -15.08
C LYS A 269 25.60 5.28 -13.89
N TYR A 270 25.59 6.61 -14.00
CA TYR A 270 25.99 7.51 -12.92
C TYR A 270 25.10 7.41 -11.66
N LYS A 271 23.79 7.15 -11.78
CA LYS A 271 22.92 6.96 -10.60
C LYS A 271 23.19 5.62 -9.89
N ALA A 272 23.46 4.57 -10.66
CA ALA A 272 23.88 3.28 -10.09
C ALA A 272 25.23 3.40 -9.38
N LEU A 273 26.17 4.17 -9.93
CA LEU A 273 27.45 4.49 -9.29
C LEU A 273 27.26 5.27 -7.99
N LEU A 274 26.42 6.31 -7.98
CA LEU A 274 26.10 7.10 -6.78
C LEU A 274 25.45 6.23 -5.67
N LEU A 275 24.45 5.41 -6.01
CA LEU A 275 23.81 4.51 -5.04
C LEU A 275 24.82 3.53 -4.42
N SER A 276 25.74 3.00 -5.22
CA SER A 276 26.85 2.15 -4.77
C SER A 276 27.81 2.90 -3.82
N LEU A 277 28.20 4.13 -4.17
CA LEU A 277 29.12 4.96 -3.35
C LEU A 277 28.55 5.35 -1.99
N PHE A 278 27.22 5.43 -1.84
CA PHE A 278 26.54 5.79 -0.60
C PHE A 278 26.01 4.60 0.22
N ASN A 279 26.25 3.35 -0.19
CA ASN A 279 25.68 2.14 0.45
C ASN A 279 24.14 2.19 0.63
N LEU A 280 23.44 2.93 -0.24
CA LEU A 280 21.97 2.95 -0.23
C LEU A 280 21.46 1.59 -0.71
N PRO A 281 20.52 0.94 0.02
CA PRO A 281 20.05 -0.38 -0.34
C PRO A 281 19.44 -0.37 -1.74
N ARG A 282 19.95 -1.23 -2.62
CA ARG A 282 19.44 -1.38 -3.98
C ARG A 282 17.99 -1.86 -3.88
N MET A 283 17.04 -1.05 -4.37
CA MET A 283 15.62 -1.37 -4.28
C MET A 283 15.28 -2.50 -5.27
N HIS A 284 15.30 -3.73 -4.76
CA HIS A 284 15.00 -4.96 -5.49
C HIS A 284 13.48 -5.18 -5.62
N SER A 285 13.09 -5.88 -6.69
CA SER A 285 11.72 -6.39 -6.86
C SER A 285 11.42 -7.50 -5.84
N GLU A 286 10.34 -7.33 -5.09
CA GLU A 286 9.93 -8.22 -3.99
C GLU A 286 8.43 -8.54 -4.11
N ASP A 287 8.03 -9.71 -3.66
CA ASP A 287 6.64 -10.15 -3.59
C ASP A 287 6.17 -10.37 -2.14
N VAL A 288 4.87 -10.20 -1.90
CA VAL A 288 4.22 -10.60 -0.64
C VAL A 288 2.93 -11.37 -0.95
N ARG A 289 2.78 -12.52 -0.30
CA ARG A 289 1.59 -13.37 -0.39
C ARG A 289 0.48 -12.84 0.52
N VAL A 290 -0.74 -12.82 0.00
CA VAL A 290 -1.97 -12.39 0.69
C VAL A 290 -3.00 -13.51 0.54
N PHE A 291 -3.05 -14.37 1.55
CA PHE A 291 -3.94 -15.54 1.59
C PHE A 291 -5.42 -15.13 1.44
N PRO A 292 -6.25 -15.87 0.69
CA PRO A 292 -5.93 -17.14 0.03
C PRO A 292 -5.24 -16.99 -1.33
N PHE A 293 -5.73 -16.10 -2.21
CA PHE A 293 -5.44 -16.17 -3.65
C PHE A 293 -4.66 -14.99 -4.24
N THR A 294 -4.19 -14.04 -3.43
CA THR A 294 -3.53 -12.83 -3.92
C THR A 294 -2.03 -12.86 -3.68
N THR A 295 -1.26 -12.30 -4.62
CA THR A 295 0.13 -11.90 -4.44
C THR A 295 0.28 -10.44 -4.85
N ILE A 296 1.15 -9.70 -4.17
CA ILE A 296 1.42 -8.28 -4.46
C ILE A 296 2.91 -8.13 -4.72
N HIS A 297 3.25 -7.59 -5.88
CA HIS A 297 4.60 -7.56 -6.43
C HIS A 297 5.04 -6.11 -6.62
N THR A 298 6.27 -5.79 -6.24
CA THR A 298 6.92 -4.52 -6.61
C THR A 298 7.94 -4.78 -7.70
N VAL A 299 7.97 -3.92 -8.73
CA VAL A 299 9.05 -3.94 -9.72
C VAL A 299 10.01 -2.81 -9.39
N ARG A 300 11.32 -3.11 -9.38
CA ARG A 300 12.39 -2.16 -9.05
C ARG A 300 12.17 -1.49 -7.67
N GLY A 301 11.65 -2.28 -6.72
CA GLY A 301 11.32 -1.88 -5.36
C GLY A 301 10.40 -0.66 -5.23
N GLY A 302 9.26 -0.68 -5.94
CA GLY A 302 8.09 0.14 -5.59
C GLY A 302 7.74 1.28 -6.54
N VAL A 303 8.59 1.59 -7.54
CA VAL A 303 8.28 2.61 -8.57
C VAL A 303 6.97 2.28 -9.28
N ILE A 304 6.79 1.00 -9.62
CA ILE A 304 5.49 0.39 -9.94
C ILE A 304 5.28 -0.84 -9.08
N TRP A 305 4.02 -1.15 -8.79
CA TRP A 305 3.61 -2.34 -8.07
C TRP A 305 2.26 -2.84 -8.61
N TYR A 306 2.02 -4.14 -8.53
CA TYR A 306 0.75 -4.73 -8.97
C TYR A 306 0.25 -5.78 -7.98
N SER A 307 -1.08 -5.89 -7.87
CA SER A 307 -1.73 -7.01 -7.19
C SER A 307 -2.25 -8.00 -8.23
N LEU A 308 -1.84 -9.26 -8.10
CA LEU A 308 -2.25 -10.39 -8.93
C LEU A 308 -3.12 -11.34 -8.08
N SER A 309 -4.34 -11.62 -8.51
CA SER A 309 -5.30 -12.43 -7.75
C SER A 309 -5.88 -13.57 -8.60
N PHE A 310 -5.77 -14.80 -8.11
CA PHE A 310 -6.25 -16.01 -8.75
C PHE A 310 -7.66 -16.36 -8.22
N ILE A 311 -8.66 -15.61 -8.65
CA ILE A 311 -10.03 -15.70 -8.09
C ILE A 311 -10.71 -16.94 -8.67
N PRO A 312 -11.04 -17.97 -7.87
CA PRO A 312 -11.65 -19.19 -8.39
C PRO A 312 -13.07 -18.97 -8.91
N LEU A 313 -13.41 -19.65 -10.00
CA LEU A 313 -14.77 -19.75 -10.55
C LEU A 313 -15.33 -21.16 -10.31
N SER A 314 -14.56 -22.20 -10.61
CA SER A 314 -14.87 -23.62 -10.33
C SER A 314 -13.65 -24.37 -9.76
N GLU A 315 -13.78 -25.68 -9.57
CA GLU A 315 -12.65 -26.59 -9.31
C GLU A 315 -11.62 -26.63 -10.45
N SER A 316 -11.99 -26.19 -11.66
CA SER A 316 -11.20 -26.30 -12.89
C SER A 316 -10.99 -24.96 -13.64
N SER A 317 -11.58 -23.86 -13.16
CA SER A 317 -11.52 -22.54 -13.82
C SER A 317 -11.24 -21.41 -12.82
N THR A 318 -10.37 -20.47 -13.21
CA THR A 318 -9.90 -19.35 -12.39
C THR A 318 -9.91 -18.04 -13.19
N SER A 319 -10.50 -17.01 -12.60
CA SER A 319 -10.40 -15.62 -13.07
C SER A 319 -9.12 -14.98 -12.51
N VAL A 320 -8.11 -14.82 -13.35
CA VAL A 320 -6.85 -14.17 -12.97
C VAL A 320 -6.94 -12.68 -13.23
N ARG A 321 -6.86 -11.88 -12.17
CA ARG A 321 -6.94 -10.43 -12.26
C ARG A 321 -5.64 -9.76 -11.83
N ILE A 322 -5.16 -8.85 -12.67
CA ILE A 322 -4.06 -7.92 -12.38
C ILE A 322 -4.61 -6.50 -12.22
N ASP A 323 -4.13 -5.79 -11.21
CA ASP A 323 -4.31 -4.35 -11.05
C ASP A 323 -2.94 -3.71 -10.82
N LEU A 324 -2.54 -2.78 -11.69
CA LEU A 324 -1.22 -2.14 -11.75
C LEU A 324 -1.28 -0.69 -11.25
N TYR A 325 -0.26 -0.28 -10.51
CA TYR A 325 -0.15 1.03 -9.88
C TYR A 325 1.28 1.59 -9.97
N SER A 326 1.43 2.91 -9.91
CA SER A 326 2.72 3.61 -9.75
C SER A 326 2.83 4.35 -8.41
N HIS A 327 4.07 4.59 -7.97
CA HIS A 327 4.36 5.51 -6.88
C HIS A 327 4.58 6.93 -7.43
N LYS A 328 3.51 7.74 -7.44
CA LYS A 328 3.46 9.21 -7.64
C LYS A 328 4.03 9.76 -8.96
N ASP A 329 3.30 10.69 -9.56
CA ASP A 329 3.71 11.62 -10.64
C ASP A 329 4.52 10.98 -11.79
N MET A 330 3.86 10.09 -12.53
CA MET A 330 4.18 9.81 -13.93
C MET A 330 3.14 10.51 -14.81
N ASP A 331 3.57 11.48 -15.62
CA ASP A 331 2.67 12.33 -16.41
C ASP A 331 2.06 11.59 -17.62
N SER A 332 0.94 10.88 -17.41
CA SER A 332 -0.17 10.73 -18.38
C SER A 332 -1.28 9.81 -17.81
N PRO A 333 -2.57 10.06 -18.10
CA PRO A 333 -3.66 9.10 -17.87
C PRO A 333 -3.78 8.01 -18.96
N THR A 334 -2.93 8.02 -20.00
CA THR A 334 -2.88 6.95 -21.01
C THR A 334 -2.27 5.68 -20.43
N LEU A 335 -2.80 4.51 -20.81
CA LEU A 335 -2.21 3.22 -20.48
C LEU A 335 -0.73 3.19 -20.92
N SER A 336 0.19 2.96 -19.99
CA SER A 336 1.62 2.92 -20.31
C SER A 336 1.94 1.70 -21.18
N PRO A 337 2.84 1.81 -22.18
CA PRO A 337 3.35 0.65 -22.92
C PRO A 337 3.97 -0.43 -22.01
N THR A 338 4.44 -0.07 -20.81
CA THR A 338 4.88 -1.03 -19.79
C THR A 338 3.71 -1.87 -19.24
N ALA A 339 2.52 -1.28 -19.10
CA ALA A 339 1.31 -1.99 -18.66
C ALA A 339 0.82 -2.98 -19.73
N GLU A 340 0.78 -2.57 -21.00
CA GLU A 340 0.41 -3.45 -22.12
C GLU A 340 1.34 -4.67 -22.22
N ARG A 341 2.65 -4.47 -22.03
CA ARG A 341 3.62 -5.58 -21.99
C ARG A 341 3.46 -6.48 -20.77
N LEU A 342 3.13 -5.94 -19.60
CA LEU A 342 2.82 -6.73 -18.40
C LEU A 342 1.55 -7.58 -18.58
N PHE A 343 0.53 -7.02 -19.24
CA PHE A 343 -0.74 -7.68 -19.57
C PHE A 343 -0.57 -8.76 -20.65
N SER A 344 0.23 -8.49 -21.69
CA SER A 344 0.65 -9.50 -22.67
C SER A 344 1.42 -10.67 -22.03
N ARG A 345 2.32 -10.38 -21.08
CA ARG A 345 3.02 -11.40 -20.30
C ARG A 345 2.08 -12.23 -19.43
N LEU A 346 1.11 -11.59 -18.75
CA LEU A 346 0.08 -12.28 -17.97
C LEU A 346 -0.66 -13.34 -18.80
N SER A 347 -1.18 -12.98 -19.97
CA SER A 347 -1.89 -13.92 -20.85
C SER A 347 -1.02 -15.10 -21.30
N ASN A 348 0.29 -14.89 -21.48
CA ASN A 348 1.21 -15.98 -21.82
C ASN A 348 1.47 -16.91 -20.63
N SER A 349 1.72 -16.36 -19.43
CA SER A 349 1.86 -17.17 -18.20
C SER A 349 0.61 -17.99 -17.90
N ILE A 350 -0.59 -17.46 -18.15
CA ILE A 350 -1.86 -18.16 -17.98
C ILE A 350 -1.93 -19.39 -18.90
N ARG A 351 -1.65 -19.22 -20.20
CA ARG A 351 -1.67 -20.31 -21.19
C ARG A 351 -0.63 -21.40 -20.92
N GLU A 352 0.54 -21.02 -20.39
CA GLU A 352 1.51 -22.00 -19.91
C GLU A 352 0.98 -22.78 -18.69
N LEU A 353 0.36 -22.07 -17.74
CA LEU A 353 -0.21 -22.67 -16.53
C LEU A 353 -1.39 -23.61 -16.82
N GLU A 354 -2.23 -23.32 -17.81
CA GLU A 354 -3.25 -24.24 -18.33
C GLU A 354 -2.63 -25.55 -18.83
N THR A 355 -1.53 -25.45 -19.60
CA THR A 355 -0.80 -26.61 -20.12
C THR A 355 -0.19 -27.45 -18.98
N GLN A 356 0.37 -26.79 -17.95
CA GLN A 356 0.86 -27.45 -16.74
C GLN A 356 -0.28 -28.10 -15.93
N PHE A 357 -1.43 -27.43 -15.80
CA PHE A 357 -2.59 -27.95 -15.07
C PHE A 357 -3.22 -29.17 -15.75
N GLN A 358 -3.31 -29.19 -17.08
CA GLN A 358 -3.83 -30.33 -17.84
C GLN A 358 -2.98 -31.58 -17.55
N SER A 359 -1.66 -31.50 -17.72
CA SER A 359 -0.77 -32.64 -17.45
C SER A 359 -0.82 -33.13 -15.99
N LEU A 360 -0.95 -32.23 -15.00
CA LEU A 360 -1.12 -32.61 -13.59
C LEU A 360 -2.47 -33.27 -13.29
N SER A 361 -3.51 -32.90 -14.04
CA SER A 361 -4.86 -33.48 -13.91
C SER A 361 -4.92 -34.88 -14.51
N GLU A 362 -4.27 -35.09 -15.67
CA GLU A 362 -4.16 -36.40 -16.33
C GLU A 362 -3.31 -37.39 -15.51
N THR A 363 -2.28 -36.93 -14.79
CA THR A 363 -1.40 -37.78 -13.97
C THR A 363 -1.82 -37.90 -12.50
N ALA A 364 -2.94 -37.27 -12.08
CA ALA A 364 -3.42 -37.21 -10.69
C ALA A 364 -2.33 -36.85 -9.65
N THR A 365 -1.34 -36.03 -10.03
CA THR A 365 -0.11 -35.89 -9.24
C THR A 365 -0.29 -34.96 -8.03
N LEU A 366 -0.24 -35.54 -6.83
CA LEU A 366 -0.38 -34.81 -5.56
C LEU A 366 0.78 -33.83 -5.29
N PRO A 367 0.54 -32.73 -4.53
CA PRO A 367 1.56 -31.72 -4.23
C PRO A 367 2.88 -32.27 -3.65
N THR A 368 2.81 -33.37 -2.89
CA THR A 368 3.98 -34.05 -2.30
C THR A 368 4.90 -34.72 -3.31
N ASN A 369 4.43 -35.00 -4.53
CA ASN A 369 5.12 -35.85 -5.49
C ASN A 369 5.88 -35.04 -6.56
N ILE A 370 5.78 -33.71 -6.52
CA ILE A 370 6.33 -32.78 -7.53
C ILE A 370 7.64 -32.13 -7.03
N THR A 371 8.24 -32.69 -5.97
CA THR A 371 9.44 -32.15 -5.32
C THR A 371 10.73 -32.54 -6.05
N SER A 372 11.16 -31.70 -6.99
CA SER A 372 12.59 -31.36 -7.06
C SER A 372 12.88 -30.24 -6.03
N ALA A 373 14.14 -30.09 -5.62
CA ALA A 373 14.51 -29.35 -4.41
C ALA A 373 14.56 -27.81 -4.56
N SER A 374 13.67 -27.21 -5.34
CA SER A 374 13.82 -25.82 -5.85
C SER A 374 13.03 -24.72 -5.12
N ASP A 375 11.85 -24.99 -4.54
CA ASP A 375 11.04 -23.95 -3.85
C ASP A 375 10.29 -24.48 -2.60
N PRO A 376 10.74 -24.12 -1.37
CA PRO A 376 10.01 -24.43 -0.13
C PRO A 376 8.67 -23.70 0.03
N ALA A 377 8.57 -22.44 -0.41
CA ALA A 377 7.43 -21.55 -0.16
C ALA A 377 6.16 -21.96 -0.94
N CYS A 378 6.35 -22.60 -2.10
CA CYS A 378 5.28 -23.32 -2.81
C CYS A 378 4.60 -24.36 -1.90
N THR A 379 5.38 -25.13 -1.13
CA THR A 379 4.86 -26.25 -0.33
C THR A 379 4.09 -25.78 0.91
N ASP A 380 4.59 -24.73 1.58
CA ASP A 380 3.96 -24.18 2.79
C ASP A 380 2.55 -23.65 2.52
N THR A 381 2.34 -23.01 1.36
CA THR A 381 1.02 -22.49 0.96
C THR A 381 -0.02 -23.61 0.77
N GLN A 382 0.36 -24.70 0.11
CA GLN A 382 -0.56 -25.84 -0.07
C GLN A 382 -0.91 -26.48 1.28
N ARG A 383 0.02 -26.49 2.25
CA ARG A 383 -0.25 -26.93 3.63
C ARG A 383 -1.20 -25.98 4.38
N GLU A 384 -1.07 -24.67 4.24
CA GLU A 384 -2.00 -23.68 4.86
C GLU A 384 -3.45 -23.86 4.35
N ILE A 385 -3.61 -24.04 3.03
CA ILE A 385 -4.91 -24.33 2.40
C ILE A 385 -5.47 -25.65 2.95
N LEU A 386 -4.65 -26.70 3.00
CA LEU A 386 -5.04 -28.02 3.51
C LEU A 386 -5.43 -27.99 5.00
N GLU A 387 -4.75 -27.20 5.82
CA GLU A 387 -5.10 -27.02 7.24
C GLU A 387 -6.43 -26.27 7.42
N ALA A 388 -6.68 -25.23 6.60
CA ALA A 388 -7.97 -24.53 6.60
C ALA A 388 -9.14 -25.46 6.23
N ILE A 389 -8.94 -26.34 5.24
CA ILE A 389 -9.89 -27.38 4.81
C ILE A 389 -10.09 -28.43 5.92
N LYS A 390 -9.01 -29.06 6.41
CA LYS A 390 -9.07 -30.11 7.44
C LYS A 390 -9.70 -29.62 8.75
N SER A 391 -9.41 -28.38 9.17
CA SER A 391 -9.99 -27.79 10.39
C SER A 391 -11.47 -27.48 10.24
N HIS A 392 -11.95 -27.06 9.07
CA HIS A 392 -13.37 -26.86 8.81
C HIS A 392 -14.13 -28.19 8.71
N ALA A 393 -13.62 -29.16 7.94
CA ALA A 393 -14.24 -30.49 7.81
C ALA A 393 -14.35 -31.23 9.16
N LYS A 394 -13.36 -31.06 10.04
CA LYS A 394 -13.42 -31.57 11.42
C LYS A 394 -14.58 -30.96 12.21
N LEU A 395 -14.87 -29.67 12.00
CA LEU A 395 -15.98 -28.98 12.66
C LEU A 395 -17.35 -29.41 12.10
N GLU A 396 -17.48 -29.54 10.77
CA GLU A 396 -18.70 -30.10 10.12
C GLU A 396 -18.98 -31.51 10.64
N LYS A 397 -17.95 -32.37 10.71
CA LYS A 397 -18.04 -33.73 11.28
C LYS A 397 -18.37 -33.75 12.78
N GLN A 398 -17.99 -32.72 13.55
CA GLN A 398 -18.35 -32.59 14.96
C GLN A 398 -19.80 -32.11 15.18
N LEU A 399 -20.36 -31.36 14.23
CA LEU A 399 -21.76 -30.90 14.28
C LEU A 399 -22.73 -31.83 13.53
N GLY A 400 -22.23 -32.77 12.73
CA GLY A 400 -23.04 -33.69 11.92
C GLY A 400 -23.75 -33.02 10.74
N THR A 401 -23.30 -31.83 10.32
CA THR A 401 -23.93 -31.03 9.26
C THR A 401 -22.94 -30.06 8.62
N GLU A 402 -23.21 -29.65 7.38
CA GLU A 402 -22.39 -28.68 6.66
C GLU A 402 -22.59 -27.26 7.22
N ILE A 403 -21.50 -26.49 7.26
CA ILE A 403 -21.45 -25.16 7.87
C ILE A 403 -21.28 -24.12 6.76
N PHE A 404 -22.36 -23.43 6.42
CA PHE A 404 -22.38 -22.33 5.45
C PHE A 404 -22.20 -20.98 6.16
N PRO A 405 -20.98 -20.41 6.23
CA PRO A 405 -20.71 -19.25 7.10
C PRO A 405 -21.31 -17.96 6.54
N ALA A 406 -21.33 -17.82 5.21
CA ALA A 406 -21.97 -16.68 4.54
C ALA A 406 -23.51 -16.71 4.61
N THR A 407 -24.11 -17.80 5.08
CA THR A 407 -25.57 -17.90 5.23
C THR A 407 -26.05 -17.10 6.44
N ARG A 408 -26.59 -15.91 6.16
CA ARG A 408 -27.30 -15.09 7.13
C ARG A 408 -28.49 -15.86 7.68
N ARG A 409 -28.59 -15.94 9.02
CA ARG A 409 -29.78 -16.50 9.68
C ARG A 409 -31.03 -15.72 9.23
N PRO A 410 -32.09 -16.41 8.77
CA PRO A 410 -33.32 -15.75 8.33
C PRO A 410 -34.04 -15.09 9.52
N ARG A 411 -34.92 -14.12 9.23
CA ARG A 411 -35.80 -13.54 10.25
C ARG A 411 -36.96 -14.49 10.52
N THR A 412 -36.96 -15.13 11.68
CA THR A 412 -38.11 -15.90 12.18
C THR A 412 -39.35 -15.02 12.26
N ASN A 413 -40.44 -15.55 11.71
CA ASN A 413 -41.80 -15.05 11.78
C ASN A 413 -42.71 -16.16 11.23
N ALA A 414 -43.99 -16.17 11.61
CA ALA A 414 -44.89 -17.27 11.26
C ALA A 414 -44.97 -17.62 9.75
N ARG A 415 -44.82 -16.64 8.84
CA ARG A 415 -44.78 -16.91 7.38
C ARG A 415 -43.44 -17.49 6.93
N PHE A 416 -42.34 -17.10 7.56
CA PHE A 416 -41.04 -17.72 7.29
C PHE A 416 -41.01 -19.16 7.82
N GLU A 417 -41.50 -19.41 9.03
CA GLU A 417 -41.60 -20.75 9.61
C GLU A 417 -42.52 -21.66 8.77
N GLN A 418 -43.65 -21.15 8.30
CA GLN A 418 -44.53 -21.86 7.36
C GLN A 418 -43.83 -22.17 6.03
N ALA A 419 -43.06 -21.24 5.47
CA ALA A 419 -42.29 -21.47 4.26
C ALA A 419 -41.13 -22.46 4.47
N GLU A 420 -40.45 -22.42 5.61
CA GLU A 420 -39.39 -23.36 5.97
C GLU A 420 -39.95 -24.78 6.17
N GLN A 421 -41.16 -24.92 6.71
CA GLN A 421 -41.85 -26.21 6.76
C GLN A 421 -42.16 -26.73 5.35
N ILE A 422 -42.76 -25.90 4.49
CA ILE A 422 -43.03 -26.27 3.08
C ILE A 422 -41.73 -26.66 2.36
N CYS A 423 -40.62 -25.96 2.57
CA CYS A 423 -39.33 -26.34 2.00
C CYS A 423 -38.75 -27.66 2.56
N LYS A 424 -39.04 -28.03 3.82
CA LYS A 424 -38.68 -29.35 4.36
C LYS A 424 -39.55 -30.44 3.73
N ASP A 425 -40.85 -30.20 3.63
CA ASP A 425 -41.81 -31.12 3.01
C ASP A 425 -41.47 -31.37 1.52
N LEU A 426 -40.99 -30.36 0.81
CA LEU A 426 -40.51 -30.44 -0.59
C LEU A 426 -39.12 -31.09 -0.71
N ASN A 427 -38.16 -30.78 0.17
CA ASN A 427 -36.85 -31.46 0.17
C ASN A 427 -36.95 -32.97 0.46
N CYS A 428 -38.05 -33.44 1.05
CA CYS A 428 -38.38 -34.87 1.16
C CYS A 428 -38.89 -35.50 -0.15
N GLN A 429 -39.13 -34.71 -1.20
CA GLN A 429 -39.54 -35.15 -2.55
C GLN A 429 -38.42 -34.95 -3.59
N ASP A 430 -37.66 -33.86 -3.49
CA ASP A 430 -36.65 -33.43 -4.48
C ASP A 430 -35.33 -34.26 -4.50
N MET A 431 -35.38 -35.53 -4.06
CA MET A 431 -34.33 -36.51 -4.37
C MET A 431 -34.36 -36.96 -5.86
N TRP A 432 -35.32 -36.47 -6.64
CA TRP A 432 -35.40 -36.66 -8.09
C TRP A 432 -35.43 -35.34 -8.86
N ASN A 433 -34.55 -35.25 -9.88
CA ASN A 433 -34.49 -34.26 -10.96
C ASN A 433 -33.81 -32.90 -10.67
N SER A 434 -32.49 -32.87 -10.87
CA SER A 434 -31.75 -31.62 -11.12
C SER A 434 -31.94 -31.13 -12.57
N LYS A 435 -32.09 -29.80 -12.76
CA LYS A 435 -31.33 -28.94 -13.70
C LYS A 435 -32.10 -27.70 -14.19
N SER A 436 -31.33 -26.62 -14.40
CA SER A 436 -31.56 -25.52 -15.36
C SER A 436 -32.76 -24.58 -15.14
N LEU A 437 -32.45 -23.28 -14.92
CA LEU A 437 -32.58 -22.31 -16.02
C LEU A 437 -31.74 -21.04 -15.77
N ALA A 438 -31.09 -20.56 -16.83
CA ALA A 438 -30.51 -19.23 -16.96
C ALA A 438 -30.82 -18.69 -18.37
N CYS A 439 -30.41 -17.45 -18.68
CA CYS A 439 -30.83 -16.65 -19.85
C CYS A 439 -32.33 -16.19 -19.77
N GLU A 440 -32.78 -15.12 -20.45
CA GLU A 440 -32.12 -14.30 -21.48
C GLU A 440 -32.67 -12.83 -21.58
N LEU A 441 -32.22 -12.12 -22.62
CA LEU A 441 -32.77 -10.89 -23.28
C LEU A 441 -32.10 -9.51 -23.01
N ALA A 442 -32.08 -8.70 -24.09
CA ALA A 442 -31.31 -7.46 -24.31
C ALA A 442 -32.15 -6.29 -24.90
N GLY A 443 -31.58 -5.09 -25.06
CA GLY A 443 -32.25 -3.79 -25.33
C GLY A 443 -31.89 -2.73 -24.24
N ASP A 444 -31.26 -1.56 -24.46
CA ASP A 444 -30.86 -0.79 -25.67
C ASP A 444 -32.02 0.05 -26.29
N ASP A 445 -31.84 1.25 -26.89
CA ASP A 445 -30.70 1.83 -27.66
C ASP A 445 -30.36 3.33 -27.33
N VAL A 446 -29.75 4.09 -28.27
CA VAL A 446 -28.98 5.36 -28.19
C VAL A 446 -29.75 6.70 -28.35
N GLY A 447 -29.19 7.82 -27.84
CA GLY A 447 -29.52 9.22 -28.17
C GLY A 447 -28.60 10.28 -27.49
N PRO A 448 -28.26 11.46 -28.09
CA PRO A 448 -27.03 12.21 -27.74
C PRO A 448 -27.15 13.65 -27.14
N GLU A 449 -26.01 14.10 -26.58
CA GLU A 449 -25.41 15.46 -26.45
C GLU A 449 -26.20 16.75 -26.08
N MET A 450 -25.61 17.58 -25.20
CA MET A 450 -25.06 18.93 -25.50
C MET A 450 -24.29 19.53 -24.28
N SER A 451 -23.48 20.56 -24.49
CA SER A 451 -22.67 21.31 -23.49
C SER A 451 -23.41 22.58 -22.94
N ASP A 452 -22.88 23.56 -22.17
CA ASP A 452 -21.49 23.99 -21.91
C ASP A 452 -21.30 24.91 -20.67
N SER A 453 -20.03 25.07 -20.24
CA SER A 453 -19.36 26.30 -19.73
C SER A 453 -19.57 26.93 -18.31
N PHE A 454 -18.50 27.64 -17.91
CA PHE A 454 -18.25 28.55 -16.76
C PHE A 454 -18.20 28.00 -15.30
N ALA A 455 -17.42 28.55 -14.35
CA ALA A 455 -16.06 29.15 -14.38
C ALA A 455 -15.56 29.50 -12.94
N ILE A 456 -14.23 29.47 -12.73
CA ILE A 456 -13.43 30.24 -11.74
C ILE A 456 -13.79 30.16 -10.23
N VAL A 457 -12.84 29.68 -9.40
CA VAL A 457 -12.09 30.45 -8.37
C VAL A 457 -10.73 29.74 -8.16
N TRP A 458 -9.67 30.46 -7.77
CA TRP A 458 -8.28 30.00 -7.79
C TRP A 458 -7.64 29.86 -6.38
N SER A 459 -6.57 29.07 -6.32
CA SER A 459 -5.44 29.12 -5.35
C SER A 459 -5.68 29.17 -3.84
N SER A 460 -5.14 28.18 -3.12
CA SER A 460 -4.46 28.40 -1.84
C SER A 460 -3.37 27.35 -1.59
N SER A 461 -2.12 27.67 -1.95
CA SER A 461 -0.89 26.95 -1.54
C SER A 461 0.42 27.65 -1.97
N TYR A 462 0.35 28.71 -2.79
CA TYR A 462 1.52 29.47 -3.26
C TYR A 462 2.03 30.56 -2.28
N CYS A 463 1.46 30.67 -1.07
CA CYS A 463 1.66 31.82 -0.18
C CYS A 463 2.40 31.49 1.14
N CYS A 464 3.43 30.64 1.09
CA CYS A 464 4.27 30.33 2.27
C CYS A 464 5.77 30.63 2.10
N SER A 465 6.27 30.90 0.88
CA SER A 465 7.66 31.32 0.66
C SER A 465 7.83 32.85 0.60
N VAL A 466 6.76 33.59 0.31
CA VAL A 466 6.78 35.06 0.13
C VAL A 466 6.77 35.82 1.47
N THR A 467 6.21 35.21 2.52
CA THR A 467 6.08 35.82 3.86
C THR A 467 7.42 36.08 4.56
N ALA A 468 8.48 35.34 4.21
CA ALA A 468 9.82 35.56 4.75
C ALA A 468 10.45 36.91 4.35
N SER A 469 9.97 37.54 3.27
CA SER A 469 10.43 38.88 2.84
C SER A 469 9.47 40.02 3.20
N LEU A 470 8.31 39.71 3.80
CA LEU A 470 7.25 40.68 4.13
C LEU A 470 7.18 41.05 5.63
N THR A 471 8.15 40.61 6.42
CA THR A 471 8.25 40.89 7.87
C THR A 471 9.51 41.68 8.26
N MET A 472 10.20 42.24 7.26
CA MET A 472 11.09 43.39 7.47
C MET A 472 10.25 44.65 7.73
N ASP A 473 10.69 45.45 8.69
CA ASP A 473 10.20 46.81 9.01
C ASP A 473 8.77 46.97 9.56
N THR A 474 8.49 46.33 10.69
CA THR A 474 7.49 46.83 11.67
C THR A 474 8.06 47.74 12.76
N VAL A 475 9.37 48.06 12.72
CA VAL A 475 10.08 48.79 13.80
C VAL A 475 10.59 50.19 13.40
N HIS A 476 10.94 50.45 12.13
CA HIS A 476 11.44 51.76 11.70
C HIS A 476 10.69 52.37 10.50
N TRP A 477 9.69 53.18 10.82
CA TRP A 477 9.01 54.07 9.87
C TRP A 477 9.92 55.23 9.42
N GLN A 478 10.56 55.09 8.24
CA GLN A 478 10.98 56.23 7.42
C GLN A 478 10.73 55.97 5.93
N PHE A 479 10.29 57.00 5.20
CA PHE A 479 9.78 56.86 3.84
C PHE A 479 10.86 56.50 2.82
N ARG A 480 10.81 55.26 2.30
CA ARG A 480 11.37 54.87 0.99
C ARG A 480 10.40 53.92 0.26
N PRO A 481 10.31 53.99 -1.08
CA PRO A 481 9.47 53.06 -1.84
C PRO A 481 10.06 51.64 -1.78
N PHE A 482 9.23 50.68 -1.38
CA PHE A 482 9.60 49.26 -1.30
C PHE A 482 10.07 48.72 -2.66
N LYS A 483 11.29 48.19 -2.70
CA LYS A 483 11.79 47.36 -3.80
C LYS A 483 12.11 45.98 -3.24
N LEU A 484 11.38 44.97 -3.69
CA LEU A 484 11.69 43.58 -3.40
C LEU A 484 12.99 43.21 -4.10
N ASP A 485 14.02 42.83 -3.33
CA ASP A 485 15.24 42.27 -3.90
C ASP A 485 14.97 40.83 -4.35
N THR A 486 14.76 40.67 -5.66
CA THR A 486 14.47 39.38 -6.29
C THR A 486 15.68 38.45 -6.33
N GLN A 487 16.91 38.98 -6.26
CA GLN A 487 18.13 38.19 -6.20
C GLN A 487 18.30 37.57 -4.81
N VAL A 488 18.15 38.36 -3.75
CA VAL A 488 18.17 37.87 -2.36
C VAL A 488 17.03 36.87 -2.13
N LEU A 489 15.80 37.17 -2.57
CA LEU A 489 14.68 36.25 -2.48
C LEU A 489 14.96 34.92 -3.21
N PHE A 490 15.55 34.96 -4.40
CA PHE A 490 15.94 33.75 -5.13
C PHE A 490 17.01 32.95 -4.37
N GLN A 491 18.09 33.60 -3.90
CA GLN A 491 19.16 32.95 -3.14
C GLN A 491 18.61 32.23 -1.89
N PHE A 492 17.80 32.90 -1.07
CA PHE A 492 17.20 32.28 0.12
C PHE A 492 16.21 31.16 -0.22
N THR A 493 15.41 31.30 -1.28
CA THR A 493 14.47 30.26 -1.72
C THR A 493 15.21 29.01 -2.21
N THR A 494 16.26 29.17 -3.01
CA THR A 494 17.10 28.05 -3.49
C THR A 494 17.85 27.39 -2.32
N CYS A 495 18.39 28.18 -1.39
CA CYS A 495 19.05 27.67 -0.19
C CYS A 495 18.10 26.82 0.67
N ALA A 496 16.87 27.31 0.91
CA ALA A 496 15.84 26.56 1.62
C ALA A 496 15.46 25.23 0.92
N PHE A 497 15.38 25.23 -0.42
CA PHE A 497 15.06 24.03 -1.20
C PHE A 497 16.17 22.95 -1.13
N VAL A 498 17.44 23.37 -1.07
CA VAL A 498 18.59 22.45 -0.93
C VAL A 498 18.70 21.90 0.50
N ILE A 499 18.49 22.73 1.52
CA ILE A 499 18.77 22.37 2.91
C ILE A 499 17.61 21.62 3.58
N SER A 500 16.35 22.01 3.33
CA SER A 500 15.19 21.42 4.03
C SER A 500 15.09 19.88 3.91
N PRO A 501 15.35 19.24 2.75
CA PRO A 501 15.35 17.78 2.65
C PRO A 501 16.45 17.11 3.48
N LEU A 502 17.62 17.74 3.61
CA LEU A 502 18.74 17.24 4.42
C LEU A 502 18.42 17.34 5.91
N THR A 503 17.81 18.45 6.35
CA THR A 503 17.34 18.62 7.73
C THR A 503 16.23 17.62 8.07
N PHE A 504 15.32 17.33 7.14
CA PHE A 504 14.27 16.32 7.33
C PHE A 504 14.86 14.93 7.56
N LEU A 505 15.75 14.46 6.68
CA LEU A 505 16.40 13.15 6.79
C LEU A 505 17.25 13.01 8.07
N TRP A 506 17.89 14.10 8.50
CA TRP A 506 18.60 14.15 9.78
C TRP A 506 17.65 13.90 10.97
N LEU A 507 16.53 14.62 11.04
CA LEU A 507 15.54 14.51 12.12
C LEU A 507 14.85 13.13 12.13
N GLU A 508 14.53 12.58 10.97
CA GLU A 508 13.96 11.23 10.83
C GLU A 508 14.96 10.15 11.31
N GLY A 509 16.22 10.24 10.89
CA GLY A 509 17.28 9.33 11.35
C GLY A 509 17.60 9.46 12.85
N LEU A 510 17.31 10.63 13.45
CA LEU A 510 17.48 10.87 14.89
C LEU A 510 16.31 10.31 15.72
N GLU A 511 15.07 10.42 15.25
CA GLU A 511 13.90 9.77 15.85
C GLU A 511 13.99 8.23 15.76
N ALA A 512 14.50 7.70 14.63
CA ALA A 512 14.70 6.26 14.46
C ALA A 512 15.77 5.66 15.39
N LYS A 513 16.82 6.43 15.73
CA LYS A 513 17.89 5.99 16.65
C LYS A 513 17.54 6.16 18.13
N PHE A 514 16.67 7.11 18.45
CA PHE A 514 16.24 7.41 19.80
C PHE A 514 14.70 7.56 19.80
N PRO A 515 13.91 6.52 20.11
CA PRO A 515 12.45 6.68 20.13
C PRO A 515 12.01 7.62 21.25
N GLY A 516 11.18 8.61 20.93
CA GLY A 516 10.69 9.60 21.92
C GLY A 516 9.62 9.08 22.88
N TYR A 517 8.98 7.96 22.54
CA TYR A 517 7.90 7.34 23.31
C TYR A 517 8.14 5.82 23.38
N ASP A 518 7.79 5.21 24.51
CA ASP A 518 7.95 3.76 24.68
C ASP A 518 6.79 3.00 24.02
N GLU A 519 7.11 2.09 23.07
CA GLU A 519 6.13 1.28 22.32
C GLU A 519 5.23 0.40 23.20
N SER A 520 5.65 0.13 24.45
CA SER A 520 4.88 -0.59 25.47
C SER A 520 3.54 0.05 25.83
N SER A 521 3.30 1.29 25.40
CA SER A 521 2.08 2.07 25.67
C SER A 521 0.98 1.95 24.59
N ALA A 522 1.09 1.03 23.64
CA ALA A 522 0.00 0.68 22.72
C ALA A 522 -1.28 0.26 23.50
N PRO A 523 -2.47 0.82 23.19
CA PRO A 523 -3.66 0.60 23.99
C PRO A 523 -4.21 -0.82 23.80
N LYS A 524 -4.07 -1.66 24.83
CA LYS A 524 -4.82 -2.93 24.93
C LYS A 524 -6.33 -2.64 24.89
N PRO A 525 -7.13 -3.46 24.20
CA PRO A 525 -8.58 -3.28 24.19
C PRO A 525 -9.14 -3.39 25.60
N LYS A 526 -9.81 -2.35 26.08
CA LYS A 526 -10.46 -2.31 27.39
C LYS A 526 -11.97 -2.45 27.25
N THR A 527 -12.47 -3.57 27.77
CA THR A 527 -13.75 -3.57 28.47
C THR A 527 -13.64 -2.64 29.69
N GLU A 528 -14.73 -1.97 30.02
CA GLU A 528 -14.94 -1.14 31.23
C GLU A 528 -14.20 0.22 31.35
N LYS A 529 -14.86 1.13 32.08
CA LYS A 529 -14.49 2.55 32.22
C LYS A 529 -13.32 2.74 33.19
N LYS A 530 -12.08 2.85 32.67
CA LYS A 530 -10.97 3.53 33.37
C LYS A 530 -10.20 4.42 32.39
N GLU A 531 -9.75 5.57 32.90
CA GLU A 531 -9.27 6.72 32.12
C GLU A 531 -8.16 6.40 31.11
N ALA A 532 -8.09 7.23 30.06
CA ALA A 532 -7.15 7.08 28.96
C ALA A 532 -5.73 7.46 29.41
N HIS A 533 -4.90 6.45 29.69
CA HIS A 533 -3.50 6.66 30.05
C HIS A 533 -2.73 7.17 28.82
N LYS A 534 -2.27 8.42 28.87
CA LYS A 534 -1.40 8.99 27.82
C LYS A 534 -0.08 8.19 27.70
N PRO A 535 0.52 8.07 26.51
CA PRO A 535 1.84 7.46 26.36
C PRO A 535 2.88 8.25 27.14
N LYS A 536 3.83 7.56 27.78
CA LYS A 536 4.91 8.21 28.54
C LYS A 536 6.01 8.65 27.58
N LEU A 537 6.49 9.87 27.75
CA LEU A 537 7.64 10.42 27.03
C LEU A 537 8.92 9.80 27.61
N ASN A 538 9.78 9.27 26.76
CA ASN A 538 11.10 8.79 27.17
C ASN A 538 12.03 10.00 27.32
N VAL A 539 12.13 10.53 28.54
CA VAL A 539 12.85 11.78 28.82
C VAL A 539 14.33 11.67 28.47
N THR A 540 14.98 10.54 28.77
CA THR A 540 16.40 10.30 28.45
C THR A 540 16.66 10.35 26.95
N ASN A 541 15.85 9.65 26.15
CA ASN A 541 15.96 9.72 24.69
C ASN A 541 15.63 11.12 24.16
N THR A 542 14.65 11.80 24.73
CA THR A 542 14.26 13.16 24.32
C THR A 542 15.37 14.19 24.58
N VAL A 543 16.05 14.10 25.73
CA VAL A 543 17.22 14.94 26.04
C VAL A 543 18.40 14.58 25.14
N ALA A 544 18.67 13.29 24.91
CA ALA A 544 19.74 12.85 24.01
C ALA A 544 19.56 13.39 22.59
N LYS A 545 18.35 13.35 22.03
CA LYS A 545 18.02 13.99 20.75
C LYS A 545 18.37 15.47 20.75
N ILE A 546 17.88 16.23 21.72
CA ILE A 546 18.05 17.69 21.74
C ILE A 546 19.53 18.03 21.81
N VAL A 547 20.33 17.31 22.61
CA VAL A 547 21.78 17.54 22.66
C VAL A 547 22.48 17.19 21.33
N ILE A 548 22.15 16.05 20.73
CA ILE A 548 22.77 15.60 19.45
C ILE A 548 22.36 16.48 18.28
N ASP A 549 21.08 16.83 18.18
CA ASP A 549 20.54 17.72 17.15
C ASP A 549 21.19 19.10 17.21
N GLN A 550 21.27 19.70 18.41
CA GLN A 550 21.81 21.04 18.55
C GLN A 550 23.32 21.07 18.27
N ILE A 551 24.09 20.13 18.82
CA ILE A 551 25.55 20.11 18.62
C ILE A 551 25.94 19.69 17.20
N VAL A 552 25.36 18.60 16.68
CA VAL A 552 25.78 18.01 15.39
C VAL A 552 24.92 18.52 14.23
N GLY A 553 23.60 18.48 14.38
CA GLY A 553 22.66 18.99 13.37
C GLY A 553 22.77 20.51 13.18
N GLY A 554 22.87 21.27 14.28
CA GLY A 554 23.06 22.72 14.26
C GLY A 554 24.38 23.14 13.60
N ALA A 555 25.48 22.45 13.91
CA ALA A 555 26.78 22.70 13.26
C ALA A 555 26.75 22.36 11.76
N TRP A 556 26.23 21.17 11.40
CA TRP A 556 26.06 20.76 10.00
C TRP A 556 25.20 21.74 9.20
N ASN A 557 24.04 22.12 9.73
CA ASN A 557 23.10 23.05 9.10
C ASN A 557 23.71 24.45 8.92
N THR A 558 24.52 24.91 9.89
CA THR A 558 25.25 26.19 9.79
C THR A 558 26.28 26.17 8.67
N VAL A 559 27.09 25.11 8.56
CA VAL A 559 28.07 24.96 7.46
C VAL A 559 27.37 24.84 6.11
N ALA A 560 26.30 24.04 6.03
CA ALA A 560 25.50 23.89 4.81
C ALA A 560 24.91 25.24 4.35
N PHE A 561 24.34 26.02 5.27
CA PHE A 561 23.81 27.36 4.97
C PHE A 561 24.87 28.31 4.42
N ILE A 562 26.02 28.46 5.10
CA ILE A 562 27.09 29.37 4.65
C ILE A 562 27.64 28.92 3.29
N MET A 563 27.89 27.61 3.12
CA MET A 563 28.39 27.06 1.85
C MET A 563 27.40 27.26 0.69
N THR A 564 26.11 26.98 0.89
CA THR A 564 25.09 27.14 -0.14
C THR A 564 24.85 28.62 -0.47
N MET A 565 24.82 29.52 0.52
CA MET A 565 24.69 30.96 0.26
C MET A 565 25.93 31.54 -0.43
N GLY A 566 27.14 31.14 -0.05
CA GLY A 566 28.39 31.59 -0.70
C GLY A 566 28.48 31.14 -2.16
N LEU A 567 28.10 29.89 -2.45
CA LEU A 567 27.93 29.37 -3.81
C LEU A 567 26.91 30.19 -4.62
N LEU A 568 25.73 30.47 -4.06
CA LEU A 568 24.68 31.26 -4.71
C LEU A 568 25.00 32.76 -4.84
N ARG A 569 26.02 33.24 -4.09
CA ARG A 569 26.64 34.56 -4.23
C ARG A 569 27.86 34.57 -5.17
N GLY A 570 28.24 33.41 -5.76
CA GLY A 570 29.36 33.31 -6.70
C GLY A 570 30.76 33.46 -6.08
N GLN A 571 30.89 33.26 -4.77
CA GLN A 571 32.16 33.41 -4.04
C GLN A 571 33.17 32.30 -4.40
N SER A 572 34.47 32.58 -4.25
CA SER A 572 35.54 31.59 -4.36
C SER A 572 35.59 30.65 -3.14
N TRP A 573 36.25 29.50 -3.29
CA TRP A 573 36.39 28.52 -2.19
C TRP A 573 37.12 29.08 -0.97
N ASP A 574 38.11 29.94 -1.18
CA ASP A 574 38.84 30.60 -0.10
C ASP A 574 37.93 31.60 0.65
N ALA A 575 37.10 32.36 -0.09
CA ALA A 575 36.13 33.28 0.50
C ALA A 575 35.03 32.55 1.27
N ILE A 576 34.49 31.45 0.73
CA ILE A 576 33.50 30.60 1.43
C ILE A 576 34.13 29.97 2.69
N THR A 577 35.37 29.48 2.60
CA THR A 577 36.07 28.88 3.75
C THR A 577 36.34 29.91 4.85
N LEU A 578 36.77 31.12 4.47
CA LEU A 578 36.98 32.22 5.41
C LEU A 578 35.65 32.72 6.01
N GLN A 579 34.56 32.72 5.23
CA GLN A 579 33.23 33.04 5.75
C GLN A 579 32.72 31.97 6.72
N ILE A 580 32.96 30.68 6.46
CA ILE A 580 32.67 29.60 7.43
C ILE A 580 33.47 29.82 8.72
N GLN A 581 34.78 30.10 8.66
CA GLN A 581 35.60 30.34 9.85
C GLN A 581 35.11 31.54 10.68
N LYS A 582 34.62 32.60 10.02
CA LYS A 582 34.15 33.83 10.66
C LYS A 582 32.73 33.72 11.24
N ASP A 583 31.79 33.20 10.44
CA ASP A 583 30.34 33.33 10.73
C ASP A 583 29.76 32.07 11.41
N PHE A 584 30.43 30.92 11.37
CA PHE A 584 29.96 29.66 11.96
C PHE A 584 29.67 29.78 13.46
N TRP A 585 30.61 30.30 14.25
CA TRP A 585 30.43 30.41 15.71
C TRP A 585 29.34 31.42 16.10
N PRO A 586 29.28 32.64 15.54
CA PRO A 586 28.15 33.55 15.74
C PRO A 586 26.78 32.91 15.44
N ILE A 587 26.64 32.24 14.29
CA ILE A 587 25.37 31.63 13.87
C ILE A 587 25.00 30.44 14.77
N LEU A 588 25.95 29.56 15.09
CA LEU A 588 25.71 28.40 15.96
C LEU A 588 25.33 28.81 17.39
N ILE A 589 26.00 29.84 17.94
CA ILE A 589 25.69 30.39 19.28
C ILE A 589 24.34 31.09 19.29
N ALA A 590 23.92 31.75 18.19
CA ALA A 590 22.56 32.25 18.04
C ALA A 590 21.54 31.10 17.96
N GLY A 591 21.88 30.02 17.27
CA GLY A 591 21.06 28.81 17.18
C GLY A 591 20.75 28.20 18.55
N PHE A 592 21.77 28.07 19.41
CA PHE A 592 21.64 27.60 20.80
C PHE A 592 20.75 28.48 21.69
N LYS A 593 20.44 29.73 21.31
CA LYS A 593 19.51 30.60 22.06
C LYS A 593 18.05 30.39 21.66
N LEU A 594 17.79 29.95 20.43
CA LEU A 594 16.44 29.77 19.89
C LEU A 594 16.00 28.30 19.91
N TRP A 595 16.76 27.43 19.25
CA TRP A 595 16.32 26.09 18.90
C TRP A 595 16.12 25.13 20.08
N PRO A 596 16.84 25.21 21.21
CA PRO A 596 16.50 24.39 22.39
C PRO A 596 15.12 24.73 22.96
N ILE A 597 14.73 26.01 22.97
CA ILE A 597 13.41 26.46 23.43
C ILE A 597 12.32 25.99 22.47
N VAL A 598 12.55 26.13 21.15
CA VAL A 598 11.64 25.62 20.11
C VAL A 598 11.46 24.11 20.25
N SER A 599 12.55 23.34 20.39
CA SER A 599 12.49 21.89 20.56
C SER A 599 11.77 21.46 21.84
N ILE A 600 12.03 22.11 22.99
CA ILE A 600 11.29 21.85 24.22
C ILE A 600 9.79 22.09 24.02
N LEU A 601 9.41 23.24 23.45
CA LEU A 601 8.00 23.56 23.16
C LEU A 601 7.38 22.53 22.19
N ASN A 602 8.11 22.12 21.15
CA ASN A 602 7.61 21.20 20.13
C ASN A 602 7.41 19.77 20.68
N PHE A 603 8.30 19.29 21.54
CA PHE A 603 8.20 17.95 22.12
C PHE A 603 7.28 17.87 23.36
N THR A 604 7.10 18.97 24.11
CA THR A 604 6.28 18.98 25.35
C THR A 604 4.85 19.51 25.17
N VAL A 605 4.64 20.54 24.34
CA VAL A 605 3.34 21.22 24.18
C VAL A 605 2.65 20.84 22.87
N VAL A 606 3.39 20.69 21.78
CA VAL A 606 2.80 20.53 20.43
C VAL A 606 2.41 19.07 20.16
N PRO A 607 1.14 18.81 19.76
CA PRO A 607 0.69 17.49 19.27
C PRO A 607 1.51 17.01 18.08
N THR A 608 1.78 15.70 18.00
CA THR A 608 2.69 15.08 17.01
C THR A 608 2.34 15.44 15.56
N ASP A 609 1.05 15.52 15.23
CA ASP A 609 0.52 15.93 13.92
C ASP A 609 0.83 17.38 13.53
N LYS A 610 1.20 18.24 14.48
CA LYS A 610 1.42 19.69 14.28
C LYS A 610 2.87 20.12 14.45
N ARG A 611 3.77 19.20 14.84
CA ARG A 611 5.19 19.51 15.13
C ARG A 611 5.95 20.02 13.93
N LEU A 612 5.64 19.52 12.73
CA LEU A 612 6.23 19.99 11.49
C LEU A 612 5.83 21.44 11.20
N LEU A 613 4.54 21.78 11.33
CA LEU A 613 4.01 23.13 11.09
C LEU A 613 4.62 24.17 12.05
N VAL A 614 4.75 23.84 13.34
CA VAL A 614 5.41 24.72 14.33
C VAL A 614 6.91 24.84 14.05
N GLY A 615 7.58 23.74 13.69
CA GLY A 615 8.98 23.77 13.26
C GLY A 615 9.22 24.68 12.05
N SER A 616 8.37 24.59 11.02
CA SER A 616 8.42 25.47 9.84
C SER A 616 8.19 26.94 10.20
N LEU A 617 7.27 27.25 11.13
CA LEU A 617 7.01 28.62 11.56
C LEU A 617 8.25 29.27 12.22
N PHE A 618 8.92 28.54 13.13
CA PHE A 618 10.19 29.01 13.70
C PHE A 618 11.34 29.00 12.67
N GLY A 619 11.31 28.11 11.68
CA GLY A 619 12.21 28.11 10.53
C GLY A 619 12.15 29.40 9.71
N VAL A 620 10.94 29.97 9.50
CA VAL A 620 10.79 31.29 8.84
C VAL A 620 11.40 32.41 9.68
N ILE A 621 11.15 32.43 10.99
CA ILE A 621 11.75 33.42 11.91
C ILE A 621 13.28 33.31 11.90
N TRP A 622 13.82 32.09 11.88
CA TRP A 622 15.26 31.84 11.78
C TRP A 622 15.84 32.27 10.44
N ALA A 623 15.14 32.04 9.32
CA ALA A 623 15.57 32.51 8.00
C ALA A 623 15.62 34.04 7.90
N ILE A 624 14.66 34.75 8.52
CA ILE A 624 14.67 36.22 8.62
C ILE A 624 15.88 36.70 9.43
N TYR A 625 16.15 36.05 10.58
CA TYR A 625 17.33 36.36 11.40
C TYR A 625 18.66 36.12 10.64
N LEU A 626 18.79 35.00 9.92
CA LEU A 626 19.95 34.72 9.08
C LEU A 626 20.10 35.72 7.93
N SER A 627 19.00 36.14 7.31
CA SER A 627 18.99 37.19 6.29
C SER A 627 19.58 38.49 6.84
N LEU A 628 19.06 38.96 7.98
CA LEU A 628 19.54 40.14 8.71
C LEU A 628 21.02 40.06 9.12
N MET A 629 21.51 38.88 9.50
CA MET A 629 22.92 38.65 9.85
C MET A 629 23.85 38.53 8.62
N SER A 630 23.30 38.40 7.41
CA SER A 630 24.04 38.12 6.17
C SER A 630 24.08 39.28 5.16
N GLY A 631 23.56 40.45 5.55
CA GLY A 631 23.51 41.69 4.75
C GLY A 631 24.88 42.33 4.56
#